data_AF-A0A1I1T671-F1
#
_entry.id   AF-A0A1I1T671-F1
#
_cell.length_a   1.000
_cell.length_b   1.000
_cell.length_c   1.000
_cell.angle_alpha   90.00
_cell.angle_beta   90.00
_cell.angle_gamma   90.00
#
_symmetry.space_group_name_H-M   'P 1'
#
loop_
_entity.id
_entity.type
_entity.pdbx_description
1 polymer ?
#
loop_
_entity_poly.entity_id
_entity_poly.type
_entity_poly.pdbx_seq_one_letter_code
_entity_poly.pdbx_strand_id
1 'polypeptide(L)'
;MGDALKEFMDKSRMKPRLTEVRIQENWEQMMGKTISRYTENIQLIDGKLMITTTVAPLKQELNYSKDKIIKLVNEMLGEKLVREVIIR
;
A
#
# COMPACT_ATOMS: atom_id res chain seq x y z
N MET A 1 24.21 -23.41 -10.92
CA MET A 1 23.12 -22.91 -11.77
C MET A 1 21.87 -22.46 -11.00
N GLY A 2 21.71 -22.79 -9.70
CA GLY A 2 20.58 -22.30 -8.89
C GLY A 2 20.72 -20.88 -8.33
N ASP A 3 21.95 -20.35 -8.19
CA ASP A 3 22.18 -19.07 -7.49
C ASP A 3 21.69 -17.84 -8.28
N ALA A 4 21.89 -17.81 -9.59
CA ALA A 4 21.44 -16.68 -10.42
C ALA A 4 19.91 -16.56 -10.48
N LEU A 5 19.19 -17.69 -10.45
CA LEU A 5 17.72 -17.69 -10.39
C LEU A 5 17.22 -17.18 -9.03
N LYS A 6 17.89 -17.58 -7.95
CA LYS A 6 17.56 -17.14 -6.58
C LYS A 6 17.81 -15.64 -6.42
N GLU A 7 18.96 -15.14 -6.84
CA GLU A 7 19.26 -13.69 -6.83
C GLU A 7 18.30 -12.88 -7.70
N PHE A 8 17.90 -13.41 -8.86
CA PHE A 8 16.90 -12.76 -9.72
C PHE A 8 15.52 -12.68 -9.04
N MET A 9 15.08 -13.78 -8.42
CA MET A 9 13.82 -13.82 -7.66
C MET A 9 13.84 -12.88 -6.46
N ASP A 10 14.96 -12.80 -5.74
CA ASP A 10 15.11 -11.90 -4.60
C ASP A 10 15.06 -10.44 -5.04
N LYS A 11 15.81 -10.06 -6.09
CA LYS A 11 15.77 -8.71 -6.68
C LYS A 11 14.38 -8.33 -7.17
N SER A 12 13.65 -9.26 -7.80
CA SER A 12 12.27 -9.04 -8.26
C SER A 12 11.32 -8.73 -7.10
N ARG A 13 11.51 -9.36 -5.93
CA ARG A 13 10.71 -9.11 -4.71
C ARG A 13 11.16 -7.88 -3.92
N MET A 14 12.39 -7.37 -4.13
CA MET A 14 12.90 -6.21 -3.40
C MET A 14 12.17 -4.92 -3.77
N LYS A 15 11.92 -4.66 -5.07
CA LYS A 15 11.26 -3.43 -5.51
C LYS A 15 9.85 -3.27 -4.90
N PRO A 16 8.94 -4.27 -4.96
CA PRO A 16 7.63 -4.17 -4.32
C PRO A 16 7.68 -3.98 -2.81
N ARG A 17 8.59 -4.69 -2.11
CA ARG A 17 8.75 -4.54 -0.66
C ARG A 17 9.21 -3.13 -0.27
N LEU A 18 10.17 -2.58 -1.00
CA LEU A 18 10.64 -1.21 -0.76
C LEU A 18 9.51 -0.19 -0.99
N THR A 19 8.69 -0.40 -2.02
CA THR A 19 7.50 0.43 -2.27
C THR A 19 6.50 0.33 -1.13
N GLU A 20 6.21 -0.87 -0.63
CA GLU A 20 5.30 -1.08 0.50
C GLU A 20 5.78 -0.35 1.76
N VAL A 21 7.07 -0.46 2.10
CA VAL A 21 7.68 0.25 3.25
C VAL A 21 7.51 1.76 3.11
N ARG A 22 7.77 2.32 1.92
CA ARG A 22 7.59 3.77 1.67
C ARG A 22 6.14 4.20 1.88
N ILE A 23 5.17 3.40 1.46
CA ILE A 23 3.75 3.69 1.67
C ILE A 23 3.43 3.70 3.17
N GLN A 24 3.93 2.71 3.92
CA GLN A 24 3.71 2.62 5.37
C GLN A 24 4.33 3.81 6.12
N GLU A 25 5.56 4.21 5.80
CA GLU A 25 6.25 5.35 6.44
C GLU A 25 5.54 6.68 6.20
N ASN A 26 4.90 6.86 5.04
CA ASN A 26 4.21 8.10 4.67
C ASN A 26 2.69 8.06 4.95
N TRP A 27 2.16 6.94 5.44
CA TRP A 27 0.70 6.74 5.56
C TRP A 27 0.04 7.77 6.49
N GLU A 28 0.63 8.00 7.66
CA GLU A 28 0.11 8.98 8.61
C GLU A 28 0.12 10.41 8.05
N GLN A 29 1.16 10.78 7.31
CA GLN A 29 1.24 12.09 6.69
C GLN A 29 0.16 12.27 5.61
N MET A 30 -0.12 11.22 4.83
CA MET A 30 -1.13 11.28 3.76
C MET A 30 -2.56 11.23 4.29
N MET A 31 -2.83 10.40 5.30
CA MET A 31 -4.19 10.07 5.73
C MET A 31 -4.58 10.69 7.08
N GLY A 32 -3.60 11.19 7.82
CA GLY A 32 -3.79 11.72 9.16
C GLY A 32 -3.75 10.66 10.26
N LYS A 33 -3.44 11.14 11.47
CA LYS A 33 -3.22 10.34 12.68
C LYS A 33 -4.36 9.39 13.03
N THR A 34 -5.61 9.81 12.87
CA THR A 34 -6.78 8.98 13.21
C THR A 34 -6.88 7.75 12.31
N ILE A 35 -6.76 7.93 10.99
CA ILE A 35 -6.83 6.82 10.03
C ILE A 35 -5.65 5.88 10.22
N SER A 36 -4.45 6.46 10.37
CA SER A 36 -3.22 5.70 10.63
C SER A 36 -3.35 4.80 11.86
N ARG A 37 -3.84 5.34 12.98
CA ARG A 37 -4.01 4.62 14.24
C ARG A 37 -4.86 3.36 14.13
N TYR A 38 -5.87 3.35 13.26
CA TYR A 38 -6.79 2.24 13.09
C TYR A 38 -6.51 1.42 11.81
N THR A 39 -5.43 1.74 11.09
CA THR A 39 -4.94 0.93 9.98
C THR A 39 -3.97 -0.10 10.53
N GLU A 40 -4.28 -1.39 10.39
CA GLU A 40 -3.46 -2.47 10.95
C GLU A 40 -2.36 -2.92 10.00
N ASN A 41 -2.66 -2.91 8.70
CA ASN A 41 -1.73 -3.41 7.71
C ASN A 41 -1.97 -2.76 6.34
N ILE A 42 -0.88 -2.54 5.61
CA ILE A 42 -0.88 -2.02 4.24
C ILE A 42 0.05 -2.89 3.41
N GLN A 43 -0.46 -3.45 2.31
CA GLN A 43 0.28 -4.30 1.39
C GLN A 43 0.07 -3.86 -0.05
N LEU A 44 1.12 -3.92 -0.87
CA LEU A 44 1.02 -3.69 -2.31
C LEU A 44 1.31 -4.99 -3.07
N ILE A 45 0.27 -5.59 -3.66
CA ILE A 45 0.39 -6.83 -4.42
C ILE A 45 -0.23 -6.63 -5.80
N ASP A 46 0.57 -6.82 -6.85
CA ASP A 46 0.15 -6.70 -8.25
C ASP A 46 -0.61 -5.39 -8.55
N GLY A 47 -0.14 -4.27 -7.98
CA GLY A 47 -0.76 -2.96 -8.13
C GLY A 47 -2.08 -2.79 -7.37
N LYS A 48 -2.42 -3.70 -6.46
CA LYS A 48 -3.54 -3.59 -5.54
C LYS A 48 -3.04 -3.21 -4.16
N LEU A 49 -3.47 -2.06 -3.65
CA LEU A 49 -3.19 -1.61 -2.30
C LEU A 49 -4.24 -2.20 -1.36
N MET A 50 -3.84 -3.17 -0.55
CA MET A 50 -4.70 -3.77 0.46
C MET A 50 -4.49 -3.06 1.78
N ILE A 51 -5.57 -2.58 2.38
CA ILE A 51 -5.58 -1.87 3.65
C ILE A 51 -6.48 -2.65 4.60
N THR A 52 -5.94 -3.06 5.74
CA THR A 52 -6.71 -3.77 6.78
C THR A 52 -7.05 -2.80 7.91
N THR A 53 -8.31 -2.76 8.32
CA THR A 53 -8.75 -2.01 9.51
C THR A 53 -9.79 -2.80 10.30
N THR A 54 -9.68 -2.79 11.62
CA THR A 54 -10.65 -3.44 12.52
C THR A 54 -11.86 -2.57 12.87
N VAL A 55 -11.89 -1.31 12.44
CA VAL A 55 -12.95 -0.37 12.79
C VAL A 55 -13.95 -0.21 11.64
N ALA A 56 -15.18 -0.68 11.84
CA ALA A 56 -16.21 -0.71 10.80
C ALA A 56 -16.55 0.67 10.19
N PRO A 57 -16.70 1.76 10.97
CA PRO A 57 -16.87 3.11 10.41
C PRO A 57 -15.71 3.54 9.51
N LEU A 58 -14.47 3.33 9.95
CA LEU A 58 -13.29 3.68 9.15
C LEU A 58 -13.22 2.85 7.87
N LYS A 59 -13.54 1.55 7.96
CA LYS A 59 -13.64 0.69 6.77
C LYS A 59 -14.59 1.28 5.74
N GLN A 60 -15.75 1.77 6.17
CA GLN A 60 -16.74 2.39 5.28
C GLN A 60 -16.21 3.69 4.66
N GLU A 61 -15.61 4.58 5.45
CA GLU A 61 -14.99 5.82 4.97
C GLU A 61 -13.87 5.58 3.94
N LEU A 62 -12.99 4.60 4.22
CA LEU A 62 -11.92 4.21 3.30
C LEU A 62 -12.48 3.60 2.01
N ASN A 63 -13.59 2.86 2.08
CA ASN A 63 -14.24 2.32 0.88
C ASN A 63 -14.79 3.43 -0.02
N TYR A 64 -15.35 4.50 0.54
CA TYR A 64 -15.78 5.66 -0.24
C TYR A 64 -14.61 6.50 -0.78
N SER A 65 -13.44 6.40 -0.16
CA SER A 65 -12.27 7.21 -0.48
C SER A 65 -11.23 6.50 -1.37
N LYS A 66 -11.53 5.33 -1.92
CA LYS A 66 -10.58 4.50 -2.68
C LYS A 66 -9.88 5.26 -3.81
N ASP A 67 -10.63 5.99 -4.63
CA ASP A 67 -10.05 6.73 -5.76
C ASP A 67 -9.09 7.83 -5.29
N LYS A 68 -9.44 8.50 -4.18
CA LYS A 68 -8.56 9.50 -3.55
C LYS A 68 -7.28 8.86 -3.02
N ILE A 69 -7.38 7.68 -2.39
CA ILE A 69 -6.22 6.93 -1.89
C ILE A 69 -5.30 6.54 -3.05
N ILE A 70 -5.85 6.00 -4.14
CA ILE A 70 -5.09 5.65 -5.35
C ILE A 70 -4.30 6.86 -5.86
N LYS A 71 -4.97 8.03 -5.96
CA LYS A 71 -4.35 9.27 -6.42
C LYS A 71 -3.21 9.70 -5.50
N LEU A 72 -3.47 9.83 -4.20
CA LEU A 72 -2.48 10.29 -3.22
C LEU A 72 -1.25 9.38 -3.16
N VAL A 73 -1.45 8.06 -3.17
CA VAL A 73 -0.33 7.11 -3.09
C VAL A 73 0.51 7.14 -4.36
N ASN A 74 -0.11 7.21 -5.54
CA ASN A 74 0.64 7.34 -6.80
C ASN A 74 1.38 8.69 -6.90
N GLU A 75 0.77 9.78 -6.43
CA GLU A 75 1.42 11.09 -6.36
C GLU A 75 2.64 11.07 -5.44
N MET A 76 2.52 10.44 -4.27
CA MET A 76 3.63 10.25 -3.33
C MET A 76 4.77 9.40 -3.93
N LEU A 77 4.42 8.33 -4.66
CA LEU A 77 5.40 7.46 -5.30
C LEU A 77 6.04 8.07 -6.56
N GLY A 78 5.41 9.06 -7.17
CA GLY A 78 5.84 9.66 -8.44
C GLY A 78 5.60 8.76 -9.67
N GLU A 79 4.88 7.66 -9.52
CA GLU A 79 4.54 6.71 -10.59
C GLU A 79 3.15 6.10 -10.39
N LYS A 80 2.49 5.70 -11.49
CA LYS A 80 1.16 5.06 -11.47
C LYS A 80 1.27 3.56 -11.20
N LEU A 81 1.57 3.19 -9.96
CA LEU A 81 1.69 1.80 -9.52
C LEU A 81 0.39 1.21 -8.95
N VAL A 82 -0.34 2.00 -8.16
CA VAL A 82 -1.58 1.57 -7.53
C VAL A 82 -2.72 1.72 -8.54
N ARG A 83 -3.39 0.61 -8.83
CA ARG A 83 -4.52 0.51 -9.78
C ARG A 83 -5.85 0.28 -9.07
N GLU A 84 -5.81 -0.33 -7.88
CA GLU A 84 -6.99 -0.70 -7.11
C GLU A 84 -6.69 -0.59 -5.61
N VAL A 85 -7.70 -0.24 -4.81
CA VAL A 85 -7.63 -0.27 -3.35
C VAL A 85 -8.68 -1.25 -2.81
N ILE A 86 -8.24 -2.15 -1.94
CA ILE A 86 -9.10 -3.16 -1.29
C ILE A 86 -9.04 -2.91 0.22
N ILE A 87 -10.20 -2.70 0.84
CA ILE A 87 -10.30 -2.52 2.29
C ILE A 87 -10.81 -3.81 2.93
N ARG A 88 -10.02 -4.37 3.85
CA ARG A 88 -10.30 -5.60 4.60
C ARG A 88 -10.73 -5.28 6.01
#